data_AF-A0A6A3CFA9-F1
#
_entry.id   AF-A0A6A3CFA9-F1
#
_cell.length_a   1.000
_cell.length_b   1.000
_cell.length_c   1.000
_cell.angle_alpha   90.00
_cell.angle_beta   90.00
_cell.angle_gamma   90.00
#
_symmetry.space_group_name_H-M   'P 1'
#
loop_
_entity.id
_entity.type
_entity.pdbx_description
1 polymer ?
#
loop_
_entity_poly.entity_id
_entity_poly.type
_entity_poly.pdbx_seq_one_letter_code
_entity_poly.pdbx_strand_id
1 'polypeptide(L)'
;MVGGRKNVNVEVDRTSEVYFPDWIYSRVQLDEELGLEGFRNENEQEKARKMIIVSLWCIQTDPSNRPSMSRVVEMLEGSTESLTIPPRPCLSSSPSRAAELG
;
A
#
# COMPACT_ATOMS: atom_id res chain seq x y z
N MET A 1 -21.36 10.46 -13.49
CA MET A 1 -21.40 9.56 -12.31
C MET A 1 -20.93 8.19 -12.78
N VAL A 2 -19.67 7.82 -12.50
CA VAL A 2 -19.13 6.51 -12.90
C VAL A 2 -19.14 5.62 -11.66
N GLY A 3 -20.04 4.63 -11.65
CA GLY A 3 -20.09 3.61 -10.62
C GLY A 3 -18.92 2.64 -10.78
N GLY A 4 -18.11 2.49 -9.73
CA GLY A 4 -17.06 1.48 -9.67
C GLY A 4 -17.65 0.08 -9.75
N ARG A 5 -17.27 -0.68 -10.77
CA ARG A 5 -17.57 -2.10 -10.87
C ARG A 5 -16.71 -2.85 -9.86
N LYS A 6 -17.34 -3.56 -8.94
CA LYS A 6 -16.69 -4.52 -8.04
C LYS A 6 -16.38 -5.77 -8.86
N ASN A 7 -15.12 -5.94 -9.23
CA ASN A 7 -14.59 -7.15 -9.83
C ASN A 7 -13.71 -7.88 -8.81
N VAL A 8 -14.30 -8.33 -7.71
CA VAL A 8 -13.70 -9.43 -6.94
C VAL A 8 -14.11 -10.72 -7.64
N ASN A 9 -13.26 -11.17 -8.54
CA ASN A 9 -13.13 -12.59 -8.82
C ASN A 9 -11.72 -12.98 -8.42
N VAL A 10 -11.51 -13.12 -7.11
CA VAL A 10 -10.31 -13.75 -6.56
C VAL A 10 -10.68 -15.21 -6.27
N GLU A 11 -10.89 -15.96 -7.36
CA GLU A 11 -10.51 -17.36 -7.40
C GLU A 11 -9.06 -17.39 -7.89
N VAL A 12 -8.14 -16.90 -7.05
CA VAL A 12 -6.70 -17.09 -7.26
C VAL A 12 -6.26 -18.08 -6.20
N ASP A 13 -5.76 -19.19 -6.68
CA ASP A 13 -5.20 -20.29 -5.92
C ASP A 13 -4.21 -19.77 -4.86
N ARG A 14 -4.57 -19.97 -3.59
CA ARG A 14 -3.91 -19.38 -2.43
C ARG A 14 -2.68 -20.20 -2.03
N THR A 15 -1.50 -20.01 -2.61
CA THR A 15 -0.27 -20.43 -1.91
C THR A 15 1.03 -19.69 -2.23
N SER A 16 1.19 -18.98 -3.35
CA SER A 16 2.56 -18.60 -3.78
C SER A 16 2.79 -17.17 -4.29
N GLU A 17 1.77 -16.32 -4.43
CA GLU A 17 1.98 -14.92 -4.82
C GLU A 17 1.71 -13.97 -3.65
N VAL A 18 2.78 -13.43 -3.07
CA VAL A 18 2.65 -12.35 -2.08
C VAL A 18 1.99 -11.15 -2.77
N TYR A 19 0.83 -10.73 -2.29
CA TYR A 19 0.14 -9.56 -2.82
C TYR A 19 1.06 -8.34 -2.76
N PHE A 20 1.31 -7.72 -3.91
CA PHE A 20 2.36 -6.71 -4.08
C PHE A 20 2.29 -5.55 -3.07
N PRO A 21 1.11 -4.96 -2.77
CA PRO A 21 1.00 -3.98 -1.69
C PRO A 21 1.45 -4.52 -0.33
N ASP A 22 1.04 -5.74 0.06
CA ASP A 22 1.40 -6.32 1.36
C ASP A 22 2.92 -6.56 1.47
N TRP A 23 3.55 -7.01 0.38
CA TRP A 23 5.00 -7.13 0.29
C TRP A 23 5.72 -5.79 0.49
N ILE A 24 5.26 -4.72 -0.17
CA ILE A 24 5.82 -3.38 0.00
C ILE A 24 5.64 -2.90 1.44
N TYR A 25 4.47 -3.11 2.06
CA TYR A 25 4.26 -2.70 3.46
C TYR A 25 5.27 -3.35 4.41
N SER A 26 5.55 -4.64 4.23
CA SER A 26 6.56 -5.33 5.05
C SER A 26 7.93 -4.71 4.89
N ARG A 27 8.32 -4.37 3.66
CA ARG A 27 9.64 -3.81 3.37
C ARG A 27 9.79 -2.37 3.84
N VAL A 28 8.75 -1.55 3.68
CA VAL A 28 8.72 -0.16 4.19
C VAL A 28 8.70 -0.11 5.72
N GLN A 29 8.02 -1.06 6.40
CA GLN A 29 7.97 -1.12 7.87
C GLN A 29 9.27 -1.60 8.52
N LEU A 30 9.99 -2.52 7.87
CA LEU A 30 11.23 -3.06 8.41
C LEU A 30 12.41 -2.10 8.29
N ASP A 31 12.21 -0.92 7.67
CA ASP A 31 13.25 0.03 7.25
C ASP A 31 14.40 -0.66 6.50
N GLU A 32 14.15 -1.87 6.00
CA GLU A 32 15.06 -2.62 5.19
C GLU A 32 15.14 -1.83 3.89
N GLU A 33 16.35 -1.39 3.52
CA GLU A 33 16.58 -0.74 2.24
C GLU A 33 15.76 -1.51 1.21
N LEU A 34 14.89 -0.81 0.49
CA LEU A 34 13.88 -1.39 -0.39
C LEU A 34 14.46 -2.25 -1.54
N GLY A 35 15.73 -2.65 -1.44
CA GLY A 35 16.52 -3.33 -2.44
C GLY A 35 16.68 -2.41 -3.63
N LEU A 36 16.70 -1.10 -3.41
CA LEU A 36 16.89 -0.12 -4.46
C LEU A 36 18.37 -0.05 -4.80
N GLU A 37 18.90 -1.18 -5.25
CA GLU A 37 20.29 -1.43 -5.63
C GLU A 37 20.75 -0.56 -6.82
N GLY A 38 19.84 0.26 -7.37
CA GLY A 38 20.09 1.22 -8.44
C GLY A 38 20.15 2.69 -8.02
N PHE A 39 19.84 3.06 -6.77
CA PHE A 39 20.01 4.45 -6.33
C PHE A 39 21.42 4.70 -5.85
N ARG A 40 22.08 5.68 -6.48
CA ARG A 40 23.51 5.92 -6.30
C ARG A 40 23.78 6.97 -5.22
N ASN A 41 22.74 7.61 -4.70
CA ASN A 41 22.82 8.75 -3.80
C ASN A 41 21.67 8.72 -2.75
N GLU A 42 21.97 9.11 -1.52
CA GLU A 42 21.05 9.16 -0.38
C GLU A 42 19.79 9.99 -0.68
N ASN A 43 19.95 11.09 -1.42
CA ASN A 43 18.84 11.94 -1.85
C ASN A 43 17.87 11.24 -2.83
N GLU A 44 18.35 10.32 -3.67
CA GLU A 44 17.45 9.57 -4.56
C GLU A 44 16.69 8.49 -3.77
N GLN A 45 17.35 7.85 -2.82
CA GLN A 45 16.74 6.89 -1.90
C GLN A 45 15.65 7.56 -1.05
N GLU A 46 15.91 8.76 -0.54
CA GLU A 46 14.92 9.55 0.20
C GLU A 46 13.68 9.86 -0.67
N LYS A 47 13.89 10.34 -1.91
CA LYS A 47 12.80 10.61 -2.85
C LYS A 47 12.00 9.36 -3.17
N ALA A 48 12.66 8.22 -3.36
CA ALA A 48 12.00 6.95 -3.62
C ALA A 48 11.15 6.51 -2.43
N ARG A 49 11.69 6.59 -1.21
CA ARG A 49 10.95 6.30 0.04
C ARG A 49 9.71 7.18 0.16
N LYS A 50 9.85 8.48 -0.10
CA LYS A 50 8.75 9.45 -0.12
C LYS A 50 7.67 9.06 -1.14
N MET A 51 8.06 8.76 -2.38
CA MET A 51 7.13 8.35 -3.43
C MET A 51 6.38 7.06 -3.06
N ILE A 52 7.07 6.11 -2.43
CA ILE A 52 6.45 4.85 -1.99
C ILE A 52 5.41 5.12 -0.91
N ILE A 53 5.74 5.89 0.13
CA ILE A 53 4.78 6.21 1.20
C ILE A 53 3.56 6.95 0.64
N VAL A 54 3.77 7.96 -0.21
CA VAL A 54 2.68 8.72 -0.84
C VAL A 54 1.82 7.82 -1.73
N SER A 55 2.43 6.96 -2.54
CA SER A 55 1.69 6.03 -3.39
C SER A 55 0.85 5.03 -2.58
N LEU A 56 1.38 4.52 -1.46
CA LEU A 56 0.64 3.66 -0.53
C LEU A 56 -0.60 4.37 0.07
N TRP A 57 -0.52 5.67 0.35
CA TRP A 57 -1.67 6.48 0.78
C TRP A 57 -2.71 6.60 -0.34
N CYS A 58 -2.28 6.80 -1.59
CA CYS A 58 -3.17 6.97 -2.74
C CYS A 58 -3.90 5.67 -3.13
N ILE A 59 -3.29 4.51 -2.96
CA ILE A 59 -3.87 3.21 -3.34
C ILE A 59 -4.66 2.52 -2.21
N GLN A 60 -4.91 3.20 -1.09
CA GLN A 60 -5.68 2.67 0.03
C GLN A 60 -7.02 2.05 -0.41
N THR A 61 -7.34 0.86 0.11
CA THR A 61 -8.59 0.17 -0.21
C THR A 61 -9.81 0.96 0.27
N ASP A 62 -9.72 1.56 1.46
CA ASP A 62 -10.73 2.50 1.95
C ASP A 62 -10.53 3.87 1.27
N PRO A 63 -11.49 4.35 0.47
CA PRO A 63 -11.38 5.65 -0.18
C PRO A 63 -11.32 6.81 0.83
N SER A 64 -11.84 6.65 2.04
CA SER A 64 -11.83 7.67 3.09
C SER A 64 -10.41 7.94 3.62
N ASN A 65 -9.52 6.96 3.48
CA ASN A 65 -8.11 7.10 3.88
C ASN A 65 -7.25 7.72 2.78
N ARG A 66 -7.77 7.89 1.54
CA ARG A 66 -6.98 8.46 0.46
C ARG A 66 -6.85 9.98 0.63
N PRO A 67 -5.64 10.54 0.53
CA PRO A 67 -5.46 11.99 0.60
C PRO A 67 -6.07 12.70 -0.60
N SER A 68 -6.46 13.97 -0.42
CA SER A 68 -6.77 14.85 -1.55
C SER A 68 -5.52 15.14 -2.38
N MET A 69 -5.69 15.54 -3.64
CA MET A 69 -4.54 15.92 -4.48
C MET A 69 -3.72 17.07 -3.90
N SER A 70 -4.36 18.05 -3.24
CA SER A 70 -3.62 19.12 -2.54
C SER A 70 -2.72 18.55 -1.45
N ARG A 71 -3.23 17.60 -0.67
CA ARG A 71 -2.46 16.93 0.38
C ARG A 71 -1.34 16.07 -0.21
N VAL A 72 -1.57 15.40 -1.34
CA VAL A 72 -0.52 14.66 -2.06
C VAL A 72 0.62 15.58 -2.47
N VAL A 73 0.32 16.76 -3.02
CA VAL A 73 1.35 17.76 -3.39
C VAL A 73 2.12 18.21 -2.15
N GLU A 74 1.42 18.56 -1.05
CA GLU A 74 2.07 18.91 0.22
C GLU A 74 3.00 17.81 0.74
N MET A 75 2.59 16.54 0.64
CA MET A 75 3.40 15.39 1.06
C MET A 75 4.64 15.21 0.18
N LEU A 76 4.55 15.48 -1.12
CA LEU A 76 5.66 15.35 -2.07
C LEU A 76 6.68 16.49 -1.91
N GLU A 77 6.20 17.71 -1.67
CA GLU A 77 7.04 18.90 -1.48
C GLU A 77 7.63 18.99 -0.06
N GLY A 78 6.95 18.40 0.94
CA GLY A 78 7.36 18.37 2.34
C GLY A 78 8.52 17.42 2.67
N SER A 79 8.89 17.36 3.96
CA SER A 79 9.97 16.47 4.45
C SER A 79 9.51 15.02 4.54
N THR A 80 10.39 14.08 4.19
CA THR A 80 10.12 12.63 4.28
C THR A 80 9.86 12.19 5.72
N GLU A 81 10.54 12.82 6.70
CA GLU A 81 10.39 12.59 8.14
C GLU A 81 8.97 12.91 8.66
N SER A 82 8.24 13.76 7.94
CA SER A 82 6.87 14.14 8.31
C SER A 82 5.82 13.13 7.83
N LEU A 83 6.22 12.16 7.00
CA LEU A 83 5.33 11.16 6.45
C LEU A 83 5.26 9.93 7.34
N THR A 84 4.03 9.45 7.55
CA THR A 84 3.78 8.20 8.24
C THR A 84 3.36 7.13 7.24
N ILE A 85 3.72 5.87 7.56
CA ILE A 85 3.28 4.72 6.77
C ILE A 85 1.76 4.60 6.93
N PRO A 86 1.00 4.53 5.84
CA PRO A 86 -0.45 4.38 5.92
C PRO A 86 -0.86 3.05 6.57
N PRO A 87 -2.12 2.91 7.02
CA PRO A 87 -2.60 1.65 7.56
C PRO A 87 -2.53 0.53 6.52
N ARG A 88 -2.13 -0.68 6.96
CA ARG A 88 -2.15 -1.86 6.09
C ARG A 88 -3.59 -2.13 5.63
N PRO A 89 -3.82 -2.40 4.34
CA PRO A 89 -5.13 -2.76 3.86
C PRO A 89 -5.58 -4.06 4.53
N CYS A 90 -6.69 -4.02 5.27
CA CYS A 90 -7.39 -5.23 5.68
C CYS A 90 -8.04 -5.82 4.43
N LEU A 91 -7.38 -6.79 3.79
CA LEU A 91 -8.06 -7.69 2.87
C LEU A 91 -9.10 -8.42 3.72
N SER A 92 -10.37 -8.06 3.60
CA SER A 92 -11.43 -8.78 4.28
C SER A 92 -11.41 -10.22 3.76
N SER A 93 -10.73 -11.11 4.48
CA SER A 93 -11.00 -12.53 4.42
C SER A 93 -12.48 -12.65 4.74
N SER A 94 -13.30 -12.92 3.72
CA SER A 94 -14.69 -13.30 3.92
C SER A 94 -14.70 -14.40 4.99
N PRO A 95 -15.57 -14.35 6.02
CA PRO A 95 -15.71 -15.46 6.93
C PRO A 95 -16.20 -16.63 6.07
N SER A 96 -15.30 -17.54 5.74
CA SER A 96 -15.68 -18.82 5.16
C SER A 96 -16.61 -19.47 6.18
N ARG A 97 -17.90 -19.52 5.84
CA ARG A 97 -18.92 -20.32 6.50
C ARG A 97 -18.35 -21.70 6.79
N ALA A 98 -17.98 -21.92 8.03
CA ALA A 98 -17.82 -23.22 8.65
C ALA A 98 -18.53 -23.21 10.00
N ALA A 99 -19.75 -22.68 10.01
CA ALA A 99 -20.82 -23.36 10.74
C ALA A 99 -21.36 -24.43 9.78
N GLU A 100 -21.83 -25.54 10.34
CA GLU A 100 -22.21 -26.81 9.69
C GLU A 100 -21.10 -27.86 9.63
N LEU A 101 -20.90 -28.57 10.75
CA LEU A 101 -20.89 -30.04 10.77
C LEU A 101 -21.33 -30.46 12.18
N GLY A 102 -22.57 -30.95 12.26
CA GLY A 102 -23.10 -31.67 13.42
C GLY A 102 -22.64 -33.12 13.47
#